data_AF-A0A537DTL6-F1
#
_entry.id   AF-A0A537DTL6-F1
#
_cell.length_a   1.000
_cell.length_b   1.000
_cell.length_c   1.000
_cell.angle_alpha   90.00
_cell.angle_beta   90.00
_cell.angle_gamma   90.00
#
_symmetry.space_group_name_H-M   'P 1'
#
loop_
_entity.id
_entity.type
_entity.pdbx_description
1 polymer ?
#
loop_
_entity_poly.entity_id
_entity_poly.type
_entity_poly.pdbx_seq_one_letter_code
_entity_poly.pdbx_strand_id
1 'polypeptide(L)'
;MTERPKIKVQIEWGDIKHTVEGDLETVVQEVMRFAAQVLPNYSLASKLTFSPDYSSMVDDLSETVKLTPEGEAVFLKPEMSAEQSIALVLLATRVAHAVGTRPSVDMSPENISKAIGKSVKTVRNTLAMMGKTGIVERTNEGNYRLSIQGIRKSHEIARSVTARAAVSQPERKVTAPG
;
A
#
# COMPACT_ATOMS: atom_id res chain seq x y z
N MET A 1 -6.46 31.65 23.25
CA MET A 1 -6.39 31.40 21.79
C MET A 1 -5.32 30.36 21.58
N THR A 2 -5.68 29.13 21.21
CA THR A 2 -4.72 28.03 21.01
C THR A 2 -4.18 28.16 19.59
N GLU A 3 -2.93 28.59 19.43
CA GLU A 3 -2.28 28.65 18.11
C GLU A 3 -2.23 27.25 17.50
N ARG A 4 -2.76 27.10 16.28
CA ARG A 4 -2.68 25.84 15.55
C ARG A 4 -1.22 25.60 15.14
N PRO A 5 -0.68 24.38 15.33
CA PRO A 5 0.69 24.08 14.95
C PRO A 5 0.89 24.29 13.45
N LYS A 6 1.92 25.06 13.09
CA LYS A 6 2.33 25.30 11.71
C LYS A 6 3.46 24.35 11.36
N ILE A 7 3.43 23.86 10.13
CA ILE A 7 4.44 22.97 9.56
C ILE A 7 5.21 23.76 8.53
N LYS A 8 6.53 23.60 8.53
CA LYS A 8 7.44 24.18 7.55
C LYS A 8 8.17 23.06 6.83
N VAL A 9 8.17 23.10 5.50
CA VAL A 9 8.86 22.13 4.64
C VAL A 9 9.72 22.89 3.65
N GLN A 10 10.95 22.43 3.47
CA GLN A 10 11.86 22.89 2.43
C GLN A 10 12.20 21.70 1.53
N ILE A 11 11.89 21.82 0.24
CA ILE A 11 12.12 20.80 -0.78
C ILE A 11 13.13 21.34 -1.77
N GLU A 12 14.18 20.56 -2.03
CA GLU A 12 15.22 20.91 -2.99
C GLU A 12 15.38 19.78 -4.01
N TRP A 13 15.36 20.14 -5.30
CA TRP A 13 15.63 19.23 -6.41
C TRP A 13 16.44 19.93 -7.50
N GLY A 14 17.72 19.58 -7.61
CA GLY A 14 18.66 20.29 -8.49
C GLY A 14 18.76 21.76 -8.08
N ASP A 15 18.45 22.66 -9.02
CA ASP A 15 18.45 24.10 -8.79
C ASP A 15 17.11 24.64 -8.25
N ILE A 16 16.08 23.78 -8.14
CA ILE A 16 14.75 24.19 -7.71
C ILE A 16 14.65 24.04 -6.19
N LYS A 17 14.44 25.15 -5.50
CA LYS A 17 14.18 25.20 -4.06
C LYS A 17 12.79 25.74 -3.81
N HIS A 18 12.00 25.03 -3.00
CA HIS A 18 10.67 25.44 -2.62
C HIS A 18 10.50 25.32 -1.11
N THR A 19 10.05 26.40 -0.48
CA THR A 19 9.81 26.44 0.97
C THR A 19 8.35 26.81 1.19
N VAL A 20 7.63 25.97 1.92
CA VAL A 20 6.25 26.21 2.31
C VAL A 20 6.10 26.16 3.82
N GLU A 21 5.28 27.06 4.37
CA GLU A 21 4.97 27.11 5.80
C GLU A 21 3.47 27.38 5.97
N GLY A 22 2.77 26.52 6.70
CA GLY A 22 1.32 26.60 6.81
C GLY A 22 0.71 25.52 7.70
N ASP A 23 -0.60 25.35 7.62
CA ASP A 23 -1.25 24.16 8.18
C ASP A 23 -0.93 22.91 7.33
N LEU A 24 -1.22 21.74 7.89
CA LEU A 24 -0.91 20.46 7.27
C LEU A 24 -1.50 20.32 5.87
N GLU A 25 -2.74 20.78 5.67
CA GLU A 25 -3.43 20.66 4.39
C GLU A 25 -2.77 21.52 3.31
N THR A 26 -2.44 22.77 3.64
CA THR A 26 -1.73 23.71 2.76
C THR A 26 -0.35 23.18 2.38
N VAL A 27 0.41 22.69 3.36
CA VAL A 27 1.76 22.16 3.15
C VAL A 27 1.73 20.93 2.26
N VAL A 28 0.80 20.00 2.49
CA VAL A 28 0.65 18.79 1.67
C VAL A 28 0.26 19.13 0.23
N GLN A 29 -0.66 20.08 0.02
CA GLN A 29 -1.04 20.51 -1.32
C GLN A 29 0.14 21.11 -2.11
N GLU A 30 0.95 21.96 -1.48
CA GLU A 30 2.12 22.57 -2.13
C GLU A 30 3.25 21.57 -2.39
N VAL A 31 3.47 20.59 -1.51
CA VAL A 31 4.41 19.48 -1.78
C VAL A 31 3.97 18.69 -3.02
N MET A 32 2.67 18.37 -3.12
CA MET A 32 2.11 17.64 -4.27
C MET A 32 2.19 18.47 -5.56
N ARG A 33 1.97 19.78 -5.48
CA ARG A 33 2.12 20.71 -6.60
C ARG A 33 3.57 20.81 -7.07
N PHE A 34 4.52 20.91 -6.14
CA PHE A 34 5.95 20.89 -6.44
C PHE A 34 6.35 19.61 -7.18
N ALA A 35 5.89 18.44 -6.68
CA ALA A 35 6.12 17.17 -7.35
C ALA A 35 5.54 17.17 -8.78
N ALA A 36 4.29 17.63 -8.96
CA ALA A 36 3.65 17.74 -10.27
C ALA A 36 4.37 18.69 -11.25
N GLN A 37 5.11 19.69 -10.74
CA GLN A 37 5.84 20.68 -11.53
C GLN A 37 7.24 20.21 -11.96
N VAL A 38 7.85 19.26 -11.23
CA VAL A 38 9.12 18.61 -11.60
C VAL A 38 8.86 17.41 -12.55
N LEU A 39 7.70 16.76 -12.41
CA LEU A 39 7.24 15.66 -13.26
C LEU A 39 6.90 15.95 -14.75
N PRO A 40 6.71 17.18 -15.28
CA PRO A 40 6.39 17.41 -16.70
C PRO A 40 7.53 17.00 -17.64
N ASN A 41 8.78 17.03 -17.18
CA ASN A 41 9.95 16.50 -17.90
C ASN A 41 9.92 14.97 -18.08
N TYR A 42 8.89 14.31 -17.56
CA TYR A 42 8.73 12.87 -17.56
C TYR A 42 7.78 12.38 -18.67
N SER A 43 7.18 13.21 -19.55
CA SER A 43 5.96 12.82 -20.33
C SER A 43 6.07 11.64 -21.32
N LEU A 44 7.26 11.33 -21.84
CA LEU A 44 7.50 10.18 -22.73
C LEU A 44 8.02 8.95 -21.95
N ALA A 45 8.88 9.18 -20.96
CA ALA A 45 9.31 8.13 -20.04
C ALA A 45 8.16 7.65 -19.15
N SER A 46 7.27 8.54 -18.69
CA SER A 46 6.12 8.27 -17.82
C SER A 46 5.12 7.29 -18.41
N LYS A 47 4.95 7.27 -19.74
CA LYS A 47 4.09 6.31 -20.44
C LYS A 47 4.66 4.89 -20.43
N LEU A 48 5.97 4.75 -20.23
CA LEU A 48 6.69 3.48 -20.12
C LEU A 48 7.11 3.17 -18.68
N THR A 49 7.11 4.17 -17.80
CA THR A 49 7.42 4.02 -16.38
C THR A 49 6.19 3.51 -15.64
N PHE A 50 6.29 2.29 -15.11
CA PHE A 50 5.36 1.81 -14.12
C PHE A 50 5.56 2.60 -12.81
N SER A 51 4.71 3.60 -12.59
CA SER A 51 4.61 4.31 -11.32
C SER A 51 3.38 3.81 -10.57
N PRO A 52 3.54 3.09 -9.45
CA PRO A 52 2.42 2.69 -8.60
C PRO A 52 1.62 3.91 -8.13
N ASP A 53 0.31 3.93 -8.40
CA ASP A 53 -0.61 4.92 -7.81
C ASP A 53 -0.99 4.48 -6.40
N TYR A 54 -0.21 4.95 -5.42
CA TYR A 54 -0.42 4.62 -4.02
C TYR A 54 -1.75 5.11 -3.45
N SER A 55 -2.35 6.18 -4.00
CA SER A 55 -3.66 6.67 -3.55
C SER A 55 -4.73 5.63 -3.86
N SER A 56 -4.79 5.16 -5.11
CA SER A 56 -5.72 4.11 -5.51
C SER A 56 -5.51 2.81 -4.74
N MET A 57 -4.24 2.45 -4.47
CA MET A 57 -3.91 1.25 -3.71
C MET A 57 -4.38 1.34 -2.25
N VAL A 58 -4.32 2.51 -1.62
CA VAL A 58 -4.83 2.72 -0.27
C VAL A 58 -6.36 2.50 -0.25
N ASP A 59 -7.08 3.12 -1.18
CA ASP A 59 -8.53 2.99 -1.27
C ASP A 59 -8.94 1.53 -1.46
N ASP A 60 -8.31 0.85 -2.43
CA ASP A 60 -8.56 -0.56 -2.74
C ASP A 60 -8.22 -1.49 -1.58
N LEU A 61 -7.16 -1.21 -0.82
CA LEU A 61 -6.76 -2.02 0.33
C LEU A 61 -7.63 -1.76 1.57
N SER A 62 -8.16 -0.56 1.74
CA SER A 62 -8.78 -0.10 2.98
C SER A 62 -9.97 -0.94 3.45
N GLU A 63 -10.63 -1.66 2.54
CA GLU A 63 -11.74 -2.58 2.83
C GLU A 63 -11.31 -4.00 3.22
N THR A 64 -10.06 -4.37 2.91
CA THR A 64 -9.55 -5.75 3.08
C THR A 64 -8.43 -5.83 4.10
N VAL A 65 -7.62 -4.77 4.22
CA VAL A 65 -6.48 -4.69 5.12
C VAL A 65 -6.47 -3.33 5.81
N LYS A 66 -6.36 -3.34 7.14
CA LYS A 66 -6.05 -2.14 7.94
C LYS A 66 -4.62 -2.22 8.43
N LEU A 67 -3.98 -1.06 8.58
CA LEU A 67 -2.70 -0.96 9.26
C LEU A 67 -2.96 -0.47 10.69
N THR A 68 -2.30 -1.06 11.68
CA THR A 68 -2.24 -0.47 13.01
C THR A 68 -1.37 0.80 12.97
N PRO A 69 -1.45 1.70 13.97
CA PRO A 69 -0.56 2.86 14.06
C PRO A 69 0.94 2.50 14.00
N GLU A 70 1.30 1.28 14.39
CA GLU A 70 2.65 0.73 14.37
C GLU A 70 3.01 0.06 13.02
N GLY A 71 2.11 0.09 12.04
CA GLY A 71 2.34 -0.44 10.70
C GLY A 71 2.13 -1.95 10.57
N GLU A 72 1.51 -2.62 11.54
CA GLU A 72 1.13 -4.03 11.41
C GLU A 72 -0.13 -4.17 10.54
N ALA A 73 -0.12 -5.08 9.58
CA ALA A 73 -1.26 -5.33 8.71
C ALA A 73 -2.27 -6.29 9.36
N VAL A 74 -3.54 -5.89 9.40
CA VAL A 74 -4.70 -6.62 9.92
C VAL A 74 -5.66 -6.90 8.77
N PHE A 75 -5.89 -8.17 8.46
CA PHE A 75 -6.86 -8.57 7.43
C PHE A 75 -8.29 -8.56 7.98
N LEU A 76 -9.20 -7.94 7.21
CA LEU A 76 -10.63 -7.86 7.53
C LEU A 76 -11.45 -9.02 6.95
N LYS A 77 -10.88 -9.80 6.00
CA LYS A 77 -11.56 -10.94 5.35
C LYS A 77 -10.71 -12.22 5.41
N PRO A 78 -11.15 -13.29 6.10
CA PRO A 78 -10.35 -14.50 6.32
C PRO A 78 -10.37 -15.53 5.17
N GLU A 79 -11.33 -15.44 4.25
CA GLU A 79 -11.58 -16.43 3.17
C GLU A 79 -10.71 -16.18 1.92
N MET A 80 -9.39 -16.11 2.08
CA MET A 80 -8.46 -15.90 0.96
C MET A 80 -7.41 -17.02 0.85
N SER A 81 -7.01 -17.34 -0.38
CA SER A 81 -5.92 -18.28 -0.64
C SER A 81 -4.60 -17.75 -0.06
N ALA A 82 -3.67 -18.65 0.26
CA ALA A 82 -2.37 -18.25 0.79
C ALA A 82 -1.62 -17.29 -0.16
N GLU A 83 -1.68 -17.52 -1.47
CA GLU A 83 -1.05 -16.64 -2.46
C GLU A 83 -1.65 -15.23 -2.40
N GLN A 84 -2.97 -15.10 -2.41
CA GLN A 84 -3.63 -13.80 -2.40
C GLN A 84 -3.42 -13.06 -1.07
N SER A 85 -3.49 -13.76 0.07
CA SER A 85 -3.21 -13.14 1.38
C SER A 85 -1.77 -12.62 1.46
N ILE A 86 -0.79 -13.40 0.97
CA ILE A 86 0.61 -12.96 0.93
C ILE A 86 0.80 -11.78 -0.03
N ALA A 87 0.18 -11.82 -1.21
CA ALA A 87 0.22 -10.74 -2.17
C ALA A 87 -0.30 -9.41 -1.58
N LEU A 88 -1.43 -9.46 -0.87
CA LEU A 88 -2.04 -8.29 -0.24
C LEU A 88 -1.25 -7.77 0.96
N VAL A 89 -0.68 -8.65 1.81
CA VAL A 89 0.06 -8.18 2.99
C VAL A 89 1.35 -7.48 2.60
N LEU A 90 2.04 -8.01 1.58
CA LEU A 90 3.25 -7.39 1.06
C LEU A 90 2.92 -6.08 0.30
N LEU A 91 1.76 -5.99 -0.35
CA LEU A 91 1.29 -4.75 -0.95
C LEU A 91 0.98 -3.70 0.12
N ALA A 92 0.24 -4.07 1.18
CA ALA A 92 -0.04 -3.19 2.30
C ALA A 92 1.23 -2.70 2.99
N THR A 93 2.22 -3.58 3.14
CA THR A 93 3.54 -3.24 3.69
C THR A 93 4.30 -2.25 2.79
N ARG A 94 4.22 -2.42 1.46
CA ARG A 94 4.82 -1.50 0.50
C ARG A 94 4.17 -0.12 0.52
N VAL A 95 2.85 -0.07 0.69
CA VAL A 95 2.07 1.15 0.87
C VAL A 95 2.43 1.81 2.19
N ALA A 96 2.46 1.08 3.29
CA ALA A 96 2.87 1.55 4.62
C ALA A 96 4.24 2.24 4.59
N HIS A 97 5.20 1.63 3.92
CA HIS A 97 6.51 2.23 3.69
C HIS A 97 6.44 3.50 2.83
N ALA A 98 5.65 3.51 1.76
CA ALA A 98 5.48 4.69 0.91
C ALA A 98 4.85 5.88 1.64
N VAL A 99 3.94 5.62 2.59
CA VAL A 99 3.28 6.66 3.41
C VAL A 99 4.03 6.96 4.72
N GLY A 100 5.21 6.36 4.93
CA GLY A 100 6.09 6.64 6.06
C GLY A 100 5.69 5.99 7.38
N THR A 101 4.70 5.10 7.41
CA THR A 101 4.27 4.39 8.64
C THR A 101 5.11 3.14 8.93
N ARG A 102 5.95 2.71 7.99
CA ARG A 102 6.86 1.57 8.18
C ARG A 102 8.26 1.87 7.62
N PRO A 103 9.35 1.47 8.30
CA PRO A 103 10.72 1.79 7.86
C PRO A 103 11.25 0.90 6.73
N SER A 104 10.57 -0.21 6.39
CA SER A 104 10.99 -1.12 5.32
C SER A 104 9.79 -1.73 4.59
N VAL A 105 10.06 -2.27 3.41
CA VAL A 105 9.10 -3.08 2.61
C VAL A 105 9.28 -4.58 2.83
N ASP A 106 10.33 -4.98 3.56
CA ASP A 106 10.71 -6.38 3.72
C ASP A 106 9.94 -7.03 4.88
N MET A 107 9.52 -8.28 4.69
CA MET A 107 8.87 -9.08 5.74
C MET A 107 9.47 -10.48 5.85
N SER A 108 9.67 -10.94 7.08
CA SER A 108 10.02 -12.33 7.35
C SER A 108 8.83 -13.26 7.13
N PRO A 109 9.04 -14.55 6.80
CA PRO A 109 7.97 -15.55 6.72
C PRO A 109 7.11 -15.63 7.99
N GLU A 110 7.70 -15.41 9.15
CA GLU A 110 7.04 -15.43 10.45
C GLU A 110 6.07 -14.25 10.61
N ASN A 111 6.51 -13.04 10.23
CA ASN A 111 5.66 -11.86 10.26
C ASN A 111 4.52 -11.95 9.24
N ILE A 112 4.78 -12.51 8.06
CA ILE A 112 3.75 -12.80 7.06
C ILE A 112 2.73 -13.80 7.63
N SER A 113 3.20 -14.88 8.24
CA SER A 113 2.36 -15.90 8.87
C SER A 113 1.46 -15.33 9.97
N LYS A 114 2.02 -14.50 10.86
CA LYS A 114 1.28 -13.77 11.90
C LYS A 114 0.19 -12.88 11.29
N ALA A 115 0.53 -12.10 10.26
CA ALA A 115 -0.39 -11.14 9.65
C ALA A 115 -1.56 -11.80 8.92
N ILE A 116 -1.33 -12.94 8.24
CA ILE A 116 -2.38 -13.60 7.43
C ILE A 116 -3.06 -14.78 8.13
N GLY A 117 -2.63 -15.14 9.35
CA GLY A 117 -3.20 -16.24 10.13
C GLY A 117 -3.00 -17.64 9.52
N LYS A 118 -2.00 -17.84 8.66
CA LYS A 118 -1.67 -19.15 8.04
C LYS A 118 -0.36 -19.68 8.58
N SER A 119 -0.19 -21.01 8.59
CA SER A 119 1.04 -21.63 9.12
C SER A 119 2.30 -21.16 8.39
N VAL A 120 3.42 -21.05 9.12
CA VAL A 120 4.72 -20.68 8.54
C VAL A 120 5.13 -21.63 7.42
N LYS A 121 4.82 -22.93 7.54
CA LYS A 121 5.07 -23.93 6.48
C LYS A 121 4.32 -23.60 5.20
N THR A 122 3.03 -23.27 5.30
CA THR A 122 2.21 -22.84 4.16
C THR A 122 2.79 -21.58 3.54
N VAL A 123 3.14 -20.58 4.35
CA VAL A 123 3.74 -19.32 3.88
C VAL A 123 5.02 -19.55 3.09
N ARG A 124 5.96 -20.32 3.64
CA ARG A 124 7.24 -20.62 2.97
C ARG A 124 7.06 -21.35 1.65
N ASN A 125 6.16 -22.34 1.61
CA ASN A 125 5.86 -23.07 0.38
C ASN A 125 5.30 -22.13 -0.70
N THR A 126 4.35 -21.27 -0.33
CA THR A 126 3.75 -20.30 -1.24
C THR A 126 4.76 -19.24 -1.70
N LEU A 127 5.58 -18.71 -0.80
CA LEU A 127 6.65 -17.76 -1.15
C LEU A 127 7.66 -18.36 -2.12
N ALA A 128 8.02 -19.64 -1.95
CA ALA A 128 8.90 -20.33 -2.91
C ALA A 128 8.26 -20.43 -4.30
N MET A 129 6.96 -20.69 -4.40
CA MET A 129 6.23 -20.70 -5.67
C MET A 129 6.12 -19.29 -6.28
N MET A 130 5.79 -18.28 -5.46
CA MET A 130 5.71 -16.88 -5.89
C MET A 130 7.07 -16.35 -6.35
N GLY A 131 8.17 -16.81 -5.74
CA GLY A 131 9.53 -16.47 -6.15
C GLY A 131 9.87 -17.03 -7.53
N LYS A 132 9.50 -18.30 -7.79
CA LYS A 132 9.68 -18.93 -9.12
C LYS A 132 8.90 -18.23 -10.22
N THR A 133 7.77 -17.61 -9.89
CA THR A 133 6.93 -16.86 -10.84
C THR A 133 7.27 -15.37 -10.91
N GLY A 134 8.31 -14.92 -10.20
CA GLY A 134 8.78 -13.54 -10.23
C GLY A 134 7.87 -12.54 -9.52
N ILE A 135 6.91 -13.00 -8.71
CA ILE A 135 5.98 -12.14 -7.96
C ILE A 135 6.66 -11.55 -6.72
N VAL A 136 7.51 -12.32 -6.06
CA VAL A 136 8.26 -11.90 -4.87
C VAL A 136 9.75 -12.08 -5.05
N GLU A 137 10.50 -11.23 -4.37
CA GLU A 137 11.96 -11.30 -4.27
C GLU A 137 12.35 -11.71 -2.85
N ARG A 138 13.33 -12.61 -2.74
CA ARG A 138 13.94 -12.96 -1.46
C ARG A 138 15.20 -12.13 -1.26
N THR A 139 15.28 -11.45 -0.12
CA THR A 139 16.46 -10.70 0.32
C THR A 139 17.55 -11.65 0.86
N ASN A 140 18.78 -11.13 1.00
CA ASN A 140 19.90 -11.89 1.56
C ASN A 140 19.66 -12.32 3.02
N GLU A 141 18.86 -11.56 3.76
CA GLU A 141 18.46 -11.84 5.15
C GLU A 141 17.32 -12.87 5.24
N GLY A 142 16.82 -13.35 4.10
CA GLY A 142 15.73 -14.32 4.04
C GLY A 142 14.32 -13.71 4.17
N ASN A 143 14.22 -12.38 4.24
CA ASN A 143 12.96 -11.64 4.13
C ASN A 143 12.47 -11.57 2.68
N TYR A 144 11.21 -11.22 2.50
CA TYR A 144 10.55 -11.15 1.19
C TYR A 144 9.89 -9.79 0.97
N ARG A 145 9.86 -9.38 -0.30
CA ARG A 145 9.16 -8.19 -0.79
C ARG A 145 8.54 -8.46 -2.16
N LEU A 146 7.60 -7.63 -2.60
CA LEU A 146 7.07 -7.70 -3.96
C LEU A 146 8.11 -7.20 -4.97
N SER A 147 8.20 -7.89 -6.11
CA SER A 147 8.81 -7.34 -7.31
C SER A 147 7.89 -6.29 -7.94
N ILE A 148 8.38 -5.58 -8.96
CA ILE A 148 7.56 -4.65 -9.75
C ILE A 148 6.34 -5.35 -10.36
N GLN A 149 6.52 -6.56 -10.93
CA GLN A 149 5.41 -7.34 -11.46
C GLN A 149 4.45 -7.81 -10.36
N GLY A 150 5.00 -8.14 -9.18
CA GLY A 150 4.23 -8.49 -8.01
C GLY A 150 3.32 -7.37 -7.54
N ILE A 151 3.80 -6.12 -7.53
CA ILE A 151 2.99 -4.94 -7.17
C ILE A 151 1.77 -4.84 -8.10
N ARG A 152 1.97 -4.94 -9.41
CA ARG A 152 0.88 -4.86 -10.40
C ARG A 152 -0.17 -5.95 -10.16
N LYS A 153 0.27 -7.21 -10.02
CA LYS A 153 -0.63 -8.36 -9.81
C LYS A 153 -1.36 -8.28 -8.46
N SER A 154 -0.67 -7.87 -7.40
CA SER A 154 -1.28 -7.67 -6.08
C SER A 154 -2.34 -6.57 -6.10
N HIS A 155 -2.11 -5.48 -6.85
CA HIS A 155 -3.08 -4.40 -6.99
C HIS A 155 -4.34 -4.86 -7.74
N GLU A 156 -4.20 -5.66 -8.80
CA GLU A 156 -5.33 -6.30 -9.47
C GLU A 156 -6.14 -7.20 -8.51
N ILE A 157 -5.45 -7.97 -7.65
CA ILE A 157 -6.10 -8.78 -6.61
C ILE A 157 -6.89 -7.88 -5.65
N ALA A 158 -6.29 -6.80 -5.15
CA ALA A 158 -6.96 -5.85 -4.25
C ALA A 158 -8.26 -5.32 -4.88
N ARG A 159 -8.19 -4.79 -6.10
CA ARG A 159 -9.38 -4.31 -6.85
C ARG A 159 -10.46 -5.39 -6.99
N SER A 160 -10.06 -6.63 -7.29
CA SER A 160 -11.01 -7.72 -7.47
C SER A 160 -11.73 -8.12 -6.18
N VAL A 161 -11.06 -7.98 -5.03
CA VAL A 161 -11.62 -8.32 -3.72
C VAL A 161 -12.57 -7.22 -3.24
N THR A 162 -12.23 -5.95 -3.49
CA THR A 162 -13.05 -4.77 -3.22
C THR A 162 -14.31 -4.77 -4.10
N ALA A 163 -14.17 -5.04 -5.41
CA ALA A 163 -15.31 -5.15 -6.32
C ALA A 163 -16.29 -6.29 -5.93
N ARG A 164 -15.78 -7.44 -5.47
CA ARG A 164 -16.64 -8.53 -4.95
C ARG A 164 -17.34 -8.14 -3.65
N ALA A 165 -16.73 -7.30 -2.81
CA ALA A 165 -17.35 -6.80 -1.58
C ALA A 165 -18.60 -5.98 -1.88
N ALA A 166 -18.53 -5.10 -2.88
CA ALA A 166 -19.63 -4.24 -3.30
C ALA A 166 -20.82 -5.05 -3.87
N VAL A 167 -20.55 -6.15 -4.59
CA VAL A 167 -21.60 -7.02 -5.16
C VAL A 167 -22.26 -7.93 -4.10
N SER A 168 -21.58 -8.19 -2.98
CA SER A 168 -22.03 -9.15 -1.95
C SER A 168 -22.85 -8.53 -0.80
N GLN A 169 -23.19 -7.23 -0.86
CA GLN A 169 -24.13 -6.63 0.11
C GLN A 169 -25.57 -6.80 -0.41
N PRO A 170 -26.40 -7.71 0.14
CA PRO A 170 -27.82 -7.68 -0.15
C PRO A 170 -28.41 -6.47 0.56
N GLU A 171 -29.26 -5.73 -0.16
CA GLU A 171 -30.05 -4.62 0.36
C GLU A 171 -30.62 -4.98 1.74
N ARG A 172 -30.12 -4.30 2.76
CA ARG A 172 -30.68 -4.36 4.10
C ARG A 172 -32.05 -3.68 4.04
N LYS A 173 -33.11 -4.45 3.72
CA LYS A 173 -34.49 -3.99 3.81
C LYS A 173 -34.70 -3.41 5.20
N VAL A 174 -34.84 -2.09 5.26
CA VAL A 174 -35.28 -1.37 6.44
C VAL A 174 -36.74 -1.75 6.66
N THR A 175 -36.99 -2.72 7.54
CA THR A 175 -38.33 -2.90 8.13
C THR A 175 -38.54 -1.73 9.08
N ALA A 176 -39.39 -0.79 8.70
CA ALA A 176 -39.90 0.25 9.58
C ALA A 176 -40.73 -0.38 10.71
N PRO A 177 -40.66 0.15 11.95
CA PRO A 177 -41.54 -0.31 13.02
C PRO A 177 -42.92 0.35 12.83
N GLY A 178 -43.97 -0.48 12.86
CA GLY A 178 -45.36 -0.06 13.08
C GLY A 178 -45.70 -0.06 14.56
#